data_AF-A0A963WCR6-F1
#
_entry.id   AF-A0A963WCR6-F1
#
_cell.length_a   1.000
_cell.length_b   1.000
_cell.length_c   1.000
_cell.angle_alpha   90.00
_cell.angle_beta   90.00
_cell.angle_gamma   90.00
#
_symmetry.space_group_name_H-M   'P 1'
#
loop_
_entity.id
_entity.type
_entity.pdbx_description
1 polymer ?
#
loop_
_entity_poly.entity_id
_entity_poly.type
_entity_poly.pdbx_seq_one_letter_code
_entity_poly.pdbx_strand_id
1 'polypeptide(L)'
;MPPRRCFTPVEELYQILGRYAVLELRHNQDAPVHRQSGVKPPPDLAGDRNLTAAERLARFLDEHRAPVLLCAESAGRREVLLESLREVGLEPPPVANWHDFLQSGLDFAIATAPLDRGMYFGPEQPTLVCEAQLFGNRVAQRRRRSQKQDEAAAANIFRDINELREGVPVVHLEHGVGRYTGLQTLEVDGQQAEFLTLEYAQGSKLYVPVASLHLISRYAGAD
;
A
#
# COMPACT_ATOMS: atom_id res chain seq x y z
N MET A 1 17.33 9.64 25.54
CA MET A 1 16.59 9.11 26.73
C MET A 1 16.53 7.58 26.69
N PRO A 2 16.37 6.85 27.81
CA PRO A 2 16.15 5.40 27.78
C PRO A 2 14.82 5.05 27.09
N PRO A 3 14.75 4.02 26.22
CA PRO A 3 13.55 3.67 25.44
C PRO A 3 12.27 3.50 26.28
N ARG A 4 12.38 2.97 27.50
CA ARG A 4 11.26 2.78 28.44
C ARG A 4 10.61 4.07 28.93
N ARG A 5 11.20 5.24 28.66
CA ARG A 5 10.60 6.55 28.98
C ARG A 5 9.76 7.12 27.84
N CYS A 6 9.91 6.62 26.62
CA CYS A 6 9.18 7.08 25.44
C CYS A 6 8.25 6.01 24.84
N PHE A 7 8.52 4.73 25.15
CA PHE A 7 7.79 3.59 24.61
C PHE A 7 7.29 2.67 25.72
N THR A 8 6.04 2.22 25.59
CA THR A 8 5.45 1.18 26.44
C THR A 8 5.96 -0.19 25.99
N PRO A 9 6.46 -1.04 26.91
CA PRO A 9 6.76 -2.44 26.61
C PRO A 9 5.54 -3.18 26.04
N VAL A 10 5.77 -4.14 25.15
CA VAL A 10 4.71 -4.86 24.45
C VAL A 10 3.79 -5.60 25.43
N GLU A 11 4.36 -6.19 26.47
CA GLU A 11 3.61 -6.90 27.51
C GLU A 11 2.67 -5.96 28.29
N GLU A 12 3.15 -4.76 28.63
CA GLU A 12 2.36 -3.74 29.32
C GLU A 12 1.26 -3.18 28.41
N LEU A 13 1.55 -3.00 27.12
CA LEU A 13 0.55 -2.62 26.12
C LEU A 13 -0.58 -3.66 26.03
N TYR A 14 -0.26 -4.96 25.96
CA TYR A 14 -1.28 -6.01 25.94
C TYR A 14 -2.08 -6.09 27.23
N GLN A 15 -1.46 -5.84 28.40
CA GLN A 15 -2.19 -5.74 29.67
C GLN A 15 -3.17 -4.57 29.68
N ILE A 16 -2.80 -3.42 29.10
CA ILE A 16 -3.69 -2.27 28.97
C ILE A 16 -4.83 -2.57 27.99
N LEU A 17 -4.52 -3.14 26.82
CA LEU A 17 -5.52 -3.52 25.81
C LEU A 17 -6.52 -4.55 26.35
N GLY A 18 -6.07 -5.49 27.19
CA GLY A 18 -6.92 -6.48 27.83
C GLY A 18 -8.01 -5.91 28.75
N ARG A 19 -7.94 -4.61 29.10
CA ARG A 19 -9.01 -3.91 29.84
C ARG A 19 -10.16 -3.43 28.96
N TYR A 20 -10.03 -3.55 27.64
CA TYR A 20 -11.01 -3.07 26.66
C TYR A 20 -11.51 -4.21 25.77
N ALA A 21 -12.69 -4.02 25.19
CA ALA A 21 -13.13 -4.86 24.07
C ALA A 21 -12.31 -4.48 22.83
N VAL A 22 -11.59 -5.45 22.28
CA VAL A 22 -10.73 -5.26 21.10
C VAL A 22 -11.32 -6.00 19.91
N LEU A 23 -11.55 -5.29 18.81
CA LEU A 23 -11.83 -5.90 17.51
C LEU A 23 -10.53 -6.03 16.74
N GLU A 24 -10.05 -7.26 16.57
CA GLU A 24 -8.83 -7.55 15.81
C GLU A 24 -9.17 -7.93 14.36
N LEU A 25 -8.55 -7.24 13.41
CA LEU A 25 -8.66 -7.55 11.98
C LEU A 25 -7.44 -8.37 11.55
N ARG A 26 -7.67 -9.62 11.13
CA ARG A 26 -6.61 -10.51 10.67
C ARG A 26 -6.65 -10.68 9.16
N HIS A 27 -5.47 -10.59 8.53
CA HIS A 27 -5.31 -10.80 7.08
C HIS A 27 -4.92 -12.24 6.73
N ASN A 28 -4.34 -12.98 7.68
CA ASN A 28 -4.00 -14.39 7.49
C ASN A 28 -5.29 -15.23 7.47
N GLN A 29 -5.52 -15.96 6.39
CA GLN A 29 -6.71 -16.81 6.21
C GLN A 29 -6.76 -17.98 7.21
N ASP A 30 -5.60 -18.44 7.68
CA ASP A 30 -5.48 -19.56 8.63
C ASP A 30 -5.56 -19.11 10.09
N ALA A 31 -5.64 -17.80 10.35
CA ALA A 31 -5.71 -17.32 11.72
C ALA A 31 -7.08 -17.64 12.34
N PRO A 32 -7.12 -18.07 13.62
CA PRO A 32 -8.39 -18.27 14.30
C PRO A 32 -9.12 -16.93 14.44
N VAL A 33 -10.32 -16.84 13.87
CA VAL A 33 -11.18 -15.66 13.91
C VAL A 33 -12.59 -16.04 14.30
N HIS A 34 -13.29 -15.13 15.00
CA HIS A 34 -14.70 -15.33 15.36
C HIS A 34 -15.65 -15.15 14.17
N ARG A 35 -15.25 -14.36 13.16
CA ARG A 35 -15.99 -14.08 11.94
C ARG A 35 -15.01 -13.96 10.78
N GLN A 36 -15.30 -14.63 9.67
CA GLN A 36 -14.61 -14.40 8.42
C GLN A 36 -15.36 -13.33 7.60
N SER A 37 -14.61 -12.44 6.97
CA SER A 37 -15.18 -11.49 6.01
C SER A 37 -15.58 -12.22 4.73
N GLY A 38 -16.68 -11.82 4.10
CA GLY A 38 -17.09 -12.29 2.77
C GLY A 38 -16.30 -11.66 1.62
N VAL A 39 -15.36 -10.76 1.90
CA VAL A 39 -14.53 -10.09 0.88
C VAL A 39 -13.62 -11.12 0.20
N LYS A 40 -13.64 -11.14 -1.12
CA LYS A 40 -12.82 -11.97 -2.00
C LYS A 40 -11.73 -11.12 -2.67
N PRO A 41 -10.67 -11.75 -3.21
CA PRO A 41 -9.68 -11.05 -4.02
C PRO A 41 -10.36 -10.30 -5.18
N PRO A 42 -10.00 -9.04 -5.45
CA PRO A 42 -10.62 -8.29 -6.53
C PRO A 42 -10.35 -8.91 -7.89
N PRO A 43 -11.28 -8.79 -8.86
CA PRO A 43 -11.04 -9.21 -10.23
C PRO A 43 -9.89 -8.40 -10.86
N ASP A 44 -9.18 -9.01 -11.81
CA ASP A 44 -8.16 -8.32 -12.59
C ASP A 44 -8.82 -7.43 -13.65
N LEU A 45 -8.92 -6.15 -13.33
CA LEU A 45 -9.48 -5.11 -14.22
C LEU A 45 -8.41 -4.42 -15.07
N ALA A 46 -7.14 -4.82 -14.98
CA ALA A 46 -6.02 -4.21 -15.70
C ALA A 46 -5.40 -5.12 -16.76
N GLY A 47 -5.77 -6.41 -16.79
CA GLY A 47 -5.11 -7.45 -17.58
C GLY A 47 -5.09 -7.25 -19.10
N ASP A 48 -6.07 -6.54 -19.67
CA ASP A 48 -6.14 -6.29 -21.12
C ASP A 48 -5.63 -4.90 -21.49
N ARG A 49 -4.36 -4.83 -21.90
CA ARG A 49 -3.68 -3.57 -22.23
C ARG A 49 -4.11 -2.96 -23.56
N ASN A 50 -4.86 -3.69 -24.38
CA ASN A 50 -5.35 -3.19 -25.67
C ASN A 50 -6.59 -2.32 -25.51
N LEU A 51 -7.31 -2.45 -24.39
CA LEU A 51 -8.49 -1.66 -24.08
C LEU A 51 -8.13 -0.43 -23.25
N THR A 52 -8.95 0.62 -23.34
CA THR A 52 -8.93 1.75 -22.42
C THR A 52 -9.45 1.33 -21.04
N ALA A 53 -9.23 2.15 -20.02
CA ALA A 53 -9.76 1.90 -18.68
C ALA A 53 -11.30 1.87 -18.66
N ALA A 54 -11.93 2.73 -19.45
CA ALA A 54 -13.38 2.78 -19.60
C ALA A 54 -13.94 1.53 -20.29
N GLU A 55 -13.28 1.04 -21.35
CA GLU A 55 -13.67 -0.20 -22.03
C GLU A 55 -13.52 -1.43 -21.13
N ARG A 56 -12.44 -1.50 -20.33
CA ARG A 56 -12.28 -2.58 -19.34
C ARG A 56 -13.36 -2.55 -18.27
N LEU A 57 -13.75 -1.36 -17.82
CA LEU A 57 -14.87 -1.23 -16.87
C LEU A 57 -16.19 -1.66 -17.53
N ALA A 58 -16.46 -1.21 -18.76
CA ALA A 58 -17.67 -1.58 -19.51
C ALA A 58 -17.79 -3.10 -19.67
N ARG A 59 -16.70 -3.77 -20.07
CA ARG A 59 -16.64 -5.25 -20.12
C ARG A 59 -16.91 -5.88 -18.76
N PHE A 60 -16.29 -5.36 -17.70
CA PHE A 60 -16.53 -5.88 -16.35
C PHE A 60 -17.99 -5.73 -15.91
N LEU A 61 -18.64 -4.61 -16.21
CA LEU A 61 -20.06 -4.41 -15.90
C LEU A 61 -20.96 -5.45 -16.60
N ASP A 62 -20.68 -5.75 -17.87
CA ASP A 62 -21.44 -6.73 -18.65
C ASP A 62 -21.23 -8.18 -18.16
N GLU A 63 -20.00 -8.51 -17.75
CA GLU A 63 -19.65 -9.84 -17.22
C GLU A 63 -20.14 -10.05 -15.78
N HIS A 64 -20.01 -9.03 -14.91
CA HIS A 64 -20.29 -9.14 -13.48
C HIS A 64 -21.78 -9.15 -13.15
N ARG A 65 -22.60 -8.46 -13.95
CA ARG A 65 -24.08 -8.41 -13.83
C ARG A 65 -24.60 -8.19 -12.42
N ALA A 66 -23.90 -7.38 -11.64
CA ALA A 66 -24.30 -6.98 -10.30
C ALA A 66 -23.95 -5.51 -10.05
N PRO A 67 -24.50 -4.88 -9.00
CA PRO A 67 -24.27 -3.46 -8.74
C PRO A 67 -22.79 -3.12 -8.59
N VAL A 68 -22.33 -2.08 -9.29
CA VAL A 68 -20.96 -1.59 -9.19
C VAL A 68 -20.92 -0.12 -8.80
N LEU A 69 -20.18 0.19 -7.73
CA LEU A 69 -19.82 1.56 -7.40
C LEU A 69 -18.40 1.83 -7.88
N LEU A 70 -18.25 2.78 -8.81
CA LEU A 70 -16.95 3.32 -9.18
C LEU A 70 -16.52 4.38 -8.16
N CYS A 71 -15.32 4.26 -7.63
CA CYS A 71 -14.74 5.23 -6.71
C CYS A 71 -13.64 6.03 -7.40
N ALA A 72 -13.92 7.32 -7.61
CA ALA A 72 -12.93 8.32 -7.98
C ALA A 72 -12.21 8.83 -6.73
N GLU A 73 -10.92 9.12 -6.85
CA GLU A 73 -10.12 9.56 -5.71
C GLU A 73 -10.44 11.00 -5.26
N SER A 74 -10.76 11.87 -6.21
CA SER A 74 -11.04 13.28 -6.00
C SER A 74 -12.10 13.77 -6.99
N ALA A 75 -12.69 14.94 -6.73
CA ALA A 75 -13.66 15.55 -7.63
C ALA A 75 -13.07 15.81 -9.04
N GLY A 76 -11.82 16.28 -9.12
CA GLY A 76 -11.14 16.49 -10.41
C GLY A 76 -10.93 15.17 -11.17
N ARG A 77 -10.54 14.09 -10.49
CA ARG A 77 -10.42 12.78 -11.13
C ARG A 77 -11.77 12.20 -11.55
N ARG A 78 -12.82 12.46 -10.78
CA ARG A 78 -14.20 12.07 -11.12
C ARG A 78 -14.61 12.66 -12.47
N GLU A 79 -14.34 13.95 -12.72
CA GLU A 79 -14.68 14.57 -14.00
C GLU A 79 -13.93 13.93 -15.18
N VAL A 80 -12.62 13.67 -15.02
CA VAL A 80 -11.80 12.98 -16.04
C VAL A 80 -12.33 11.57 -16.31
N LEU A 81 -12.71 10.83 -15.25
CA LEU A 81 -13.32 9.51 -15.38
C LEU A 81 -14.66 9.59 -16.12
N LEU A 82 -15.53 10.53 -15.76
CA LEU A 82 -16.83 10.72 -16.41
C LEU A 82 -16.68 11.05 -17.90
N GLU A 83 -15.71 11.87 -18.27
CA GLU A 83 -15.39 12.17 -19.67
C GLU A 83 -14.99 10.89 -20.43
N SER A 84 -14.06 10.11 -19.89
CA SER A 84 -13.63 8.84 -20.50
C SER A 84 -14.75 7.79 -20.57
N LEU A 85 -15.65 7.76 -19.58
CA LEU A 85 -16.78 6.82 -19.55
C LEU A 85 -17.85 7.16 -20.59
N ARG A 86 -18.05 8.46 -20.90
CA ARG A 86 -18.99 8.87 -21.96
C ARG A 86 -18.59 8.36 -23.33
N GLU A 87 -17.29 8.22 -23.61
CA GLU A 87 -16.78 7.68 -24.89
C GLU A 87 -17.25 6.25 -25.14
N VAL A 88 -17.50 5.48 -24.08
CA VAL A 88 -18.03 4.10 -24.14
C VAL A 88 -19.52 4.01 -23.80
N GLY A 89 -20.21 5.16 -23.72
CA GLY A 89 -21.66 5.22 -23.45
C GLY A 89 -22.07 4.99 -21.99
N LEU A 90 -21.15 5.14 -21.04
CA LEU A 90 -21.43 4.99 -19.60
C LEU A 90 -21.60 6.36 -18.92
N GLU A 91 -22.72 6.56 -18.23
CA GLU A 91 -23.03 7.79 -17.49
C GLU A 91 -23.50 7.49 -16.06
N PRO A 92 -22.59 7.07 -15.15
CA PRO A 92 -22.99 6.76 -13.79
C PRO A 92 -23.44 8.02 -13.03
N PRO A 93 -24.64 8.01 -12.40
CA PRO A 93 -25.04 9.09 -11.52
C PRO A 93 -24.13 9.17 -10.29
N PRO A 94 -23.85 10.38 -9.77
CA PRO A 94 -23.06 10.54 -8.56
C PRO A 94 -23.87 10.17 -7.31
N VAL A 95 -23.23 9.47 -6.39
CA VAL A 95 -23.75 9.15 -5.05
C VAL A 95 -22.73 9.57 -3.99
N ALA A 96 -23.19 9.85 -2.76
CA ALA A 96 -22.29 10.38 -1.74
C ALA A 96 -21.37 9.32 -1.13
N ASN A 97 -21.86 8.08 -0.98
CA ASN A 97 -21.10 7.00 -0.35
C ASN A 97 -21.67 5.61 -0.72
N TRP A 98 -21.02 4.55 -0.21
CA TRP A 98 -21.42 3.15 -0.40
C TRP A 98 -22.82 2.82 0.15
N HIS A 99 -23.21 3.41 1.28
CA HIS A 99 -24.53 3.13 1.87
C HIS A 99 -25.65 3.68 1.00
N ASP A 100 -25.51 4.92 0.53
CA ASP A 100 -26.49 5.56 -0.35
C ASP A 100 -26.58 4.83 -1.69
N PHE A 101 -25.45 4.33 -2.21
CA PHE A 101 -25.44 3.47 -3.39
C PHE A 101 -26.29 2.21 -3.20
N LEU A 102 -26.08 1.45 -2.12
CA LEU A 102 -26.85 0.23 -1.85
C LEU A 102 -28.36 0.51 -1.69
N GLN A 103 -28.73 1.65 -1.13
CA GLN A 103 -30.13 2.04 -0.96
C GLN A 103 -30.77 2.56 -2.26
N SER A 104 -29.97 3.09 -3.18
CA SER A 104 -30.47 3.69 -4.43
C SER A 104 -31.06 2.65 -5.40
N GLY A 105 -30.65 1.39 -5.31
CA GLY A 105 -31.03 0.35 -6.27
C GLY A 105 -30.42 0.54 -7.67
N LEU A 106 -29.42 1.41 -7.81
CA LEU A 106 -28.71 1.62 -9.07
C LEU A 106 -27.74 0.47 -9.35
N ASP A 107 -27.67 0.02 -10.60
CA ASP A 107 -26.72 -1.00 -11.04
C ASP A 107 -25.31 -0.44 -11.22
N PHE A 108 -25.18 0.85 -11.52
CA PHE A 108 -23.90 1.52 -11.69
C PHE A 108 -23.97 2.96 -11.21
N ALA A 109 -23.01 3.36 -10.37
CA ALA A 109 -22.91 4.72 -9.86
C ALA A 109 -21.44 5.11 -9.64
N ILE A 110 -21.20 6.40 -9.38
CA ILE A 110 -19.87 6.92 -9.06
C ILE A 110 -19.87 7.69 -7.75
N ALA A 111 -18.86 7.46 -6.90
CA ALA A 111 -18.62 8.21 -5.67
C ALA A 111 -17.20 8.75 -5.63
N THR A 112 -16.97 9.75 -4.78
CA THR A 112 -15.63 10.29 -4.53
C THR A 112 -15.18 9.91 -3.13
N ALA A 113 -14.08 9.16 -3.02
CA ALA A 113 -13.44 8.86 -1.74
C ALA A 113 -11.95 8.57 -1.95
N PRO A 114 -11.08 8.86 -0.95
CA PRO A 114 -9.64 8.63 -1.05
C PRO A 114 -9.29 7.13 -0.87
N LEU A 115 -9.88 6.26 -1.70
CA LEU A 115 -9.70 4.82 -1.67
C LEU A 115 -8.84 4.36 -2.85
N ASP A 116 -7.84 3.53 -2.55
CA ASP A 116 -6.92 2.92 -3.51
C ASP A 116 -7.26 1.45 -3.81
N ARG A 117 -8.15 0.86 -3.01
CA ARG A 117 -8.57 -0.55 -3.11
C ARG A 117 -10.08 -0.64 -3.00
N GLY A 118 -10.66 -1.33 -3.98
CA GLY A 118 -12.06 -1.70 -3.97
C GLY A 118 -12.37 -2.87 -3.04
N MET A 119 -13.63 -3.29 -3.08
CA MET A 119 -14.17 -4.41 -2.33
C MET A 119 -14.96 -5.29 -3.29
N TYR A 120 -14.60 -6.56 -3.35
CA TYR A 120 -15.27 -7.57 -4.16
C TYR A 120 -15.83 -8.64 -3.23
N PHE A 121 -17.11 -9.00 -3.39
CA PHE A 121 -17.77 -10.00 -2.55
C PHE A 121 -18.09 -11.29 -3.31
N GLY A 122 -17.71 -11.37 -4.60
CA GLY A 122 -18.04 -12.48 -5.48
C GLY A 122 -19.04 -12.10 -6.57
N PRO A 123 -19.38 -13.05 -7.43
CA PRO A 123 -20.39 -12.85 -8.48
C PRO A 123 -21.74 -12.50 -7.85
N GLU A 124 -22.55 -11.73 -8.58
CA GLU A 124 -23.91 -11.31 -8.18
C GLU A 124 -23.98 -10.43 -6.91
N GLN A 125 -22.83 -10.00 -6.38
CA GLN A 125 -22.77 -9.14 -5.20
C GLN A 125 -22.33 -7.72 -5.57
N PRO A 126 -22.84 -6.69 -4.85
CA PRO A 126 -22.39 -5.32 -5.03
C PRO A 126 -20.88 -5.20 -4.89
N THR A 127 -20.23 -4.49 -5.80
CA THR A 127 -18.77 -4.37 -5.86
C THR A 127 -18.33 -2.91 -5.87
N LEU A 128 -17.33 -2.59 -5.06
CA LEU A 128 -16.64 -1.30 -5.11
C LEU A 128 -15.41 -1.45 -6.00
N VAL A 129 -15.33 -0.66 -7.07
CA VAL A 129 -14.16 -0.58 -7.95
C VAL A 129 -13.49 0.76 -7.75
N CYS A 130 -12.21 0.76 -7.38
CA CYS A 130 -11.43 2.00 -7.30
C CYS A 130 -10.72 2.26 -8.62
N GLU A 131 -10.59 3.55 -8.94
CA GLU A 131 -9.85 4.02 -10.10
C GLU A 131 -8.45 3.38 -10.27
N ALA A 132 -7.71 3.20 -9.17
CA ALA A 132 -6.38 2.59 -9.19
C ALA A 132 -6.37 1.15 -9.74
N GLN A 133 -7.49 0.43 -9.67
CA GLN A 133 -7.64 -0.92 -10.24
C GLN A 133 -7.83 -0.89 -11.76
N LEU A 134 -8.42 0.18 -12.30
CA LEU A 134 -8.67 0.33 -13.74
C LEU A 134 -7.41 0.77 -14.50
N PHE A 135 -6.58 1.62 -13.89
CA PHE A 135 -5.38 2.17 -14.53
C PHE A 135 -4.11 1.35 -14.28
N GLY A 136 -4.20 0.20 -13.61
CA GLY A 136 -3.09 -0.74 -13.40
C GLY A 136 -1.90 -0.21 -12.59
N ASN A 137 -1.94 1.05 -12.16
CA ASN A 137 -0.84 1.76 -11.53
C ASN A 137 -1.37 2.54 -10.33
N ARG A 138 -0.99 2.09 -9.11
CA ARG A 138 -0.85 2.83 -7.82
C ARG A 138 -1.32 2.08 -6.55
N VAL A 139 -1.62 0.78 -6.60
CA VAL A 139 -2.18 0.07 -5.41
C VAL A 139 -1.14 -0.33 -4.35
N ALA A 140 0.16 -0.32 -4.66
CA ALA A 140 1.18 -0.79 -3.72
C ALA A 140 1.74 0.28 -2.77
N GLN A 141 1.76 1.56 -3.17
CA GLN A 141 2.59 2.55 -2.47
C GLN A 141 1.83 3.48 -1.53
N ARG A 142 0.49 3.51 -1.59
CA ARG A 142 -0.30 4.51 -0.85
C ARG A 142 -0.71 4.09 0.56
N ARG A 143 -0.83 2.78 0.82
CA ARG A 143 -1.18 2.27 2.16
C ARG A 143 -0.12 2.53 3.24
N ARG A 144 1.04 3.09 2.89
CA ARG A 144 2.08 3.54 3.84
C ARG A 144 2.29 5.05 3.92
N ARG A 145 1.54 5.86 3.15
CA ARG A 145 1.83 7.28 3.00
C ARG A 145 0.63 8.14 3.32
N SER A 146 0.50 8.45 4.61
CA SER A 146 -0.20 9.68 5.00
C SER A 146 0.58 10.87 4.45
N GLN A 147 -0.10 11.82 3.82
CA GLN A 147 0.48 12.93 3.06
C GLN A 147 1.38 13.88 3.88
N LYS A 148 1.40 13.75 5.21
CA LYS A 148 2.31 14.49 6.11
C LYS A 148 3.61 13.75 6.42
N GLN A 149 3.70 12.43 6.20
CA GLN A 149 4.94 11.66 6.40
C GLN A 149 5.85 11.65 5.17
N ASP A 150 5.35 12.01 3.99
CA ASP A 150 6.11 11.89 2.73
C ASP A 150 7.22 12.91 2.60
N GLU A 151 7.05 14.12 3.11
CA GLU A 151 8.12 15.12 3.11
C GLU A 151 9.23 14.76 4.12
N ALA A 152 8.87 14.17 5.27
CA ALA A 152 9.84 13.78 6.30
C ALA A 152 10.53 12.44 6.00
N ALA A 153 9.85 11.46 5.42
CA ALA A 153 10.42 10.15 5.09
C ALA A 153 11.24 10.17 3.79
N ALA A 154 10.86 10.98 2.80
CA ALA A 154 11.66 11.15 1.57
C ALA A 154 12.98 11.92 1.80
N ALA A 155 13.10 12.62 2.93
CA ALA A 155 14.34 13.24 3.40
C ALA A 155 15.28 12.25 4.12
N ASN A 156 14.77 11.10 4.57
CA ASN A 156 15.54 10.11 5.35
C ASN A 156 16.01 8.90 4.52
N ILE A 157 15.53 8.72 3.29
CA ILE A 157 16.06 7.70 2.38
C ILE A 157 17.33 8.26 1.75
N PHE A 158 18.46 7.57 1.94
CA PHE A 158 19.70 7.94 1.27
C PHE A 158 19.49 7.80 -0.24
N ARG A 159 19.83 8.83 -1.01
CA ARG A 159 19.78 8.79 -2.49
C ARG A 159 21.16 8.71 -3.11
N ASP A 160 22.17 9.07 -2.33
CA ASP A 160 23.58 9.04 -2.71
C ASP A 160 24.40 8.38 -1.59
N ILE A 161 25.37 7.55 -1.99
CA ILE A 161 26.37 6.93 -1.11
C ILE A 161 27.17 7.98 -0.35
N ASN A 162 27.38 9.16 -0.94
CA ASN A 162 28.14 10.25 -0.31
C ASN A 162 27.49 10.80 0.97
N GLU A 163 26.22 10.49 1.22
CA GLU A 163 25.52 10.87 2.44
C GLU A 163 25.74 9.89 3.61
N LEU A 164 26.34 8.73 3.35
CA LEU A 164 26.60 7.68 4.34
C LEU A 164 28.02 7.80 4.90
N ARG A 165 28.12 8.02 6.21
CA ARG A 165 29.39 7.99 6.96
C ARG A 165 29.49 6.70 7.74
N GLU A 166 30.68 6.11 7.83
CA GLU A 166 30.89 4.92 8.65
C GLU A 166 30.47 5.16 10.11
N GLY A 167 29.84 4.14 10.70
CA GLY A 167 29.33 4.16 12.07
C GLY A 167 27.93 4.74 12.26
N VAL A 168 27.30 5.30 11.22
CA VAL A 168 25.93 5.84 11.34
C VAL A 168 24.90 4.71 11.45
N PRO A 169 23.86 4.89 12.29
CA PRO A 169 22.75 3.94 12.35
C PRO A 169 21.87 4.07 11.10
N VAL A 170 21.57 2.92 10.50
CA VAL A 170 20.76 2.79 9.30
C VAL A 170 19.68 1.74 9.51
N VAL A 171 18.60 1.84 8.75
CA VAL A 171 17.49 0.89 8.77
C VAL A 171 17.39 0.22 7.42
N HIS A 172 17.51 -1.10 7.40
CA HIS A 172 17.15 -1.91 6.24
C HIS A 172 15.67 -2.26 6.31
N LEU A 173 14.95 -2.12 5.21
CA LEU A 173 13.50 -2.34 5.15
C LEU A 173 13.07 -3.72 5.69
N GLU A 174 13.85 -4.75 5.42
CA GLU A 174 13.56 -6.15 5.80
C GLU A 174 14.30 -6.64 7.05
N HIS A 175 15.47 -6.06 7.36
CA HIS A 175 16.37 -6.59 8.40
C HIS A 175 16.44 -5.70 9.65
N GLY A 176 15.81 -4.52 9.63
CA GLY A 176 15.75 -3.63 10.77
C GLY A 176 16.99 -2.75 10.93
N VAL A 177 17.31 -2.36 12.17
CA VAL A 177 18.34 -1.36 12.46
C VAL A 177 19.73 -1.99 12.55
N GLY A 178 20.68 -1.44 11.80
CA GLY A 178 22.10 -1.81 11.81
C GLY A 178 23.02 -0.59 11.75
N ARG A 179 24.32 -0.80 11.70
CA ARG A 179 25.35 0.26 11.53
C ARG A 179 26.07 0.09 10.21
N TYR A 180 26.19 1.17 9.45
CA TYR A 180 27.00 1.14 8.21
C TYR A 180 28.49 1.09 8.55
N THR A 181 29.23 0.14 7.99
CA THR A 181 30.66 -0.07 8.25
C THR A 181 31.54 0.13 7.01
N GLY A 182 31.01 0.76 5.95
CA GLY A 182 31.77 1.07 4.73
C GLY A 182 31.37 0.23 3.51
N LEU A 183 32.04 0.49 2.39
CA LEU A 183 31.91 -0.27 1.15
C LEU A 183 32.91 -1.43 1.14
N GLN A 184 32.49 -2.58 0.61
CA GLN A 184 33.36 -3.69 0.26
C GLN A 184 33.12 -4.09 -1.19
N THR A 185 34.20 -4.28 -1.94
CA THR A 185 34.16 -4.91 -3.25
C THR A 185 34.20 -6.42 -3.05
N LEU A 186 33.18 -7.11 -3.57
CA LEU A 186 33.07 -8.57 -3.52
C LEU A 186 32.98 -9.10 -4.95
N GLU A 187 33.54 -10.29 -5.18
CA GLU A 187 33.40 -10.99 -6.45
C GLU A 187 32.17 -11.90 -6.39
N VAL A 188 31.19 -11.65 -7.25
CA VAL A 188 29.97 -12.44 -7.39
C VAL A 188 29.85 -12.86 -8.84
N ASP A 189 29.73 -14.16 -9.10
CA ASP A 189 29.64 -14.74 -10.45
C ASP A 189 30.78 -14.32 -11.41
N GLY A 190 31.99 -14.16 -10.86
CA GLY A 190 33.18 -13.78 -11.63
C GLY A 190 33.26 -12.29 -11.99
N GLN A 191 32.38 -11.46 -11.44
CA GLN A 191 32.39 -10.01 -11.61
C GLN A 191 32.57 -9.31 -10.27
N GLN A 192 33.44 -8.30 -10.23
CA GLN A 192 33.59 -7.46 -9.06
C GLN A 192 32.41 -6.48 -8.95
N ALA A 193 31.75 -6.48 -7.80
CA ALA A 193 30.64 -5.60 -7.48
C ALA A 193 30.83 -4.96 -6.10
N GLU A 194 30.32 -3.74 -5.94
CA GLU A 194 30.41 -2.99 -4.70
C GLU A 194 29.17 -3.20 -3.84
N PHE A 195 29.40 -3.44 -2.55
CA PHE A 195 28.38 -3.68 -1.54
C PHE A 195 28.57 -2.75 -0.34
N LEU A 196 27.46 -2.24 0.19
CA LEU A 196 27.43 -1.62 1.51
C LEU A 196 27.47 -2.72 2.56
N THR A 197 28.35 -2.58 3.55
CA THR A 197 28.44 -3.50 4.68
C THR A 197 27.69 -2.91 5.88
N LEU A 198 26.72 -3.66 6.41
CA LEU A 198 25.97 -3.31 7.61
C LEU A 198 26.26 -4.30 8.73
N GLU A 199 26.51 -3.82 9.94
CA GLU A 199 26.71 -4.64 11.14
C GLU A 199 25.49 -4.57 12.07
N TYR A 200 25.08 -5.72 12.58
CA TYR A 200 23.95 -5.90 13.50
C TYR A 200 24.43 -6.43 14.86
N ALA A 201 23.48 -6.63 15.79
CA ALA A 201 23.77 -7.17 17.11
C ALA A 201 24.53 -8.51 17.01
N GLN A 202 25.49 -8.71 17.91
CA GLN A 202 26.37 -9.89 17.96
C GLN A 202 27.35 -10.02 16.79
N GLY A 203 27.61 -8.93 16.05
CA GLY A 203 28.67 -8.87 15.03
C GLY A 203 28.30 -9.51 13.69
N SER A 204 27.01 -9.79 13.45
CA SER A 204 26.53 -10.29 12.17
C SER A 204 26.60 -9.18 11.11
N LYS A 205 27.00 -9.55 9.89
CA LYS A 205 27.17 -8.61 8.77
C LYS A 205 26.18 -8.91 7.64
N LEU A 206 25.62 -7.86 7.06
CA LEU A 206 24.78 -7.90 5.87
C LEU A 206 25.44 -7.10 4.76
N TYR A 207 25.47 -7.68 3.56
CA TYR A 207 26.02 -7.05 2.36
C TYR A 207 24.87 -6.64 1.44
N VAL A 208 24.73 -5.34 1.20
CA VAL A 208 23.64 -4.79 0.39
C VAL A 208 24.24 -4.23 -0.90
N PRO A 209 23.83 -4.68 -2.09
CA PRO A 209 24.33 -4.13 -3.34
C PRO A 209 24.09 -2.62 -3.39
N VAL A 210 25.04 -1.86 -3.93
CA VAL A 210 24.88 -0.41 -4.14
C VAL A 210 23.61 -0.08 -4.95
N ALA A 211 23.25 -0.92 -5.92
CA ALA A 211 22.02 -0.75 -6.71
C ALA A 211 20.72 -0.81 -5.85
N SER A 212 20.79 -1.41 -4.67
CA SER A 212 19.67 -1.57 -3.74
C SER A 212 19.69 -0.55 -2.59
N LEU A 213 20.43 0.56 -2.75
CA LEU A 213 20.56 1.61 -1.72
C LEU A 213 19.21 2.22 -1.31
N HIS A 214 18.21 2.20 -2.20
CA HIS A 214 16.83 2.61 -1.91
C HIS A 214 16.12 1.80 -0.81
N LEU A 215 16.65 0.63 -0.43
CA LEU A 215 16.16 -0.19 0.68
C LEU A 215 16.70 0.26 2.05
N ILE A 216 17.65 1.21 2.05
CA ILE A 216 18.34 1.70 3.23
C ILE A 216 17.83 3.10 3.57
N SER A 217 17.45 3.29 4.83
CA SER A 217 16.99 4.59 5.35
C SER A 217 17.84 5.02 6.53
N ARG A 218 18.03 6.32 6.69
CA ARG A 218 18.65 6.91 7.87
C ARG A 218 17.77 6.63 9.07
N TYR A 219 18.39 6.18 10.15
CA TYR A 219 17.69 6.07 11.42
C TYR A 219 17.44 7.48 11.98
N ALA A 220 16.25 8.02 11.74
CA ALA A 220 15.77 9.25 12.36
C ALA A 220 15.15 8.91 13.72
N GLY A 221 16.00 8.64 14.71
CA GLY A 221 15.57 8.70 16.10
C GLY A 221 15.33 10.16 16.45
N ALA A 222 14.10 10.52 16.81
CA ALA A 222 13.85 11.76 17.53
C ALA A 222 14.65 11.72 18.83
N ASP A 223 15.51 12.71 19.05
CA ASP A 223 15.93 13.09 20.40
C ASP A 223 14.70 13.48 21.24
#